data_AF-A0AA96DUV0-F1
#
_entry.id   AF-A0AA96DUV0-F1
#
_cell.length_a   1.000
_cell.length_b   1.000
_cell.length_c   1.000
_cell.angle_alpha   90.00
_cell.angle_beta   90.00
_cell.angle_gamma   90.00
#
_symmetry.space_group_name_H-M   'P 1'
#
loop_
_entity.id
_entity.type
_entity.pdbx_description
1 polymer ?
#
loop_
_entity_poly.entity_id
_entity_poly.type
_entity_poly.pdbx_seq_one_letter_code
_entity_poly.pdbx_strand_id
1 'polypeptide(L)'
;MRRNRIFRVGDFYIIFNISYPTLKLYLKVLEDAEYIKFCGKSRKPFTEIQYQLIKNTGVFAPKLSGNILYDPNLKISIKTKLNRKEKIVYPKTLMNILNAIDTPMLSFDDICKKANCANGGLRKWWNRLINFGIVKDYVPKVKKGEKWIYEFNLENVNRVKEELLKGGYTRTNPELKHLWIQQESTNS
;
A
#
# COMPACT_ATOMS: atom_id res chain seq x y z
N MET A 1 -15.60 19.15 17.80
CA MET A 1 -14.32 19.81 18.19
C MET A 1 -14.29 21.33 18.02
N ARG A 2 -15.05 21.92 17.08
CA ARG A 2 -15.03 23.40 16.92
C ARG A 2 -15.56 24.19 18.13
N ARG A 3 -16.52 23.62 18.85
CA ARG A 3 -17.11 24.20 20.08
C ARG A 3 -16.32 23.81 21.34
N ASN A 4 -16.02 22.52 21.51
CA ASN A 4 -15.11 22.03 22.56
C ASN A 4 -13.77 21.66 21.95
N ARG A 5 -12.73 22.45 22.26
CA ARG A 5 -11.38 22.27 21.73
C ARG A 5 -10.62 21.14 22.42
N ILE A 6 -11.08 20.67 23.58
CA ILE A 6 -10.49 19.53 24.28
C ILE A 6 -11.27 18.27 23.94
N PHE A 7 -10.55 17.19 23.69
CA PHE A 7 -11.15 15.91 23.35
C PHE A 7 -10.34 14.75 23.90
N ARG A 8 -11.04 13.66 24.22
CA ARG A 8 -10.45 12.42 24.69
C ARG A 8 -10.33 11.42 23.55
N VAL A 9 -9.21 10.72 23.46
CA VAL A 9 -8.95 9.77 22.37
C VAL A 9 -9.90 8.57 22.39
N GLY A 10 -10.31 8.11 23.58
CA GLY A 10 -11.31 7.04 23.72
C GLY A 10 -12.63 7.34 23.01
N ASP A 11 -13.06 8.61 22.99
CA ASP A 11 -14.30 9.01 22.31
C ASP A 11 -14.20 8.79 20.79
N PHE A 12 -13.03 9.04 20.21
CA PHE A 12 -12.77 8.78 18.78
C PHE A 12 -12.75 7.30 18.45
N TYR A 13 -12.17 6.51 19.34
CA TYR A 13 -12.10 5.06 19.17
C TYR A 13 -13.50 4.45 19.11
N ILE A 14 -14.40 4.89 19.98
CA ILE A 14 -15.80 4.43 20.04
C ILE A 14 -16.60 4.91 18.82
N ILE A 15 -16.46 6.18 18.42
CA ILE A 15 -17.30 6.76 17.36
C ILE A 15 -16.91 6.26 15.97
N PHE A 16 -15.62 6.16 15.68
CA PHE A 16 -15.14 5.92 14.31
C PHE A 16 -14.67 4.48 14.05
N ASN A 17 -14.63 3.63 15.07
CA ASN A 17 -14.17 2.23 14.97
C ASN A 17 -12.83 2.09 14.23
N ILE A 18 -11.89 3.00 14.51
CA ILE A 18 -10.56 3.05 13.86
C ILE A 18 -9.56 2.21 14.65
N SER A 19 -8.67 1.49 13.96
CA SER A 19 -7.63 0.71 14.60
C SER A 19 -6.68 1.58 15.45
N TYR A 20 -6.27 1.04 16.59
CA TYR A 20 -5.37 1.72 17.53
C TYR A 20 -4.04 2.18 16.88
N PRO A 21 -3.31 1.35 16.11
CA PRO A 21 -2.07 1.77 15.47
C PRO A 21 -2.27 2.96 14.51
N THR A 22 -3.35 2.92 13.72
CA THR A 22 -3.67 3.99 12.76
C THR A 22 -3.96 5.31 13.48
N LEU A 23 -4.81 5.28 14.52
CA LEU A 23 -5.18 6.49 15.25
C LEU A 23 -4.00 7.09 16.01
N LYS A 24 -3.19 6.25 16.66
CA LYS A 24 -1.96 6.69 17.37
C LYS A 24 -0.97 7.36 16.43
N LEU A 25 -0.75 6.78 15.25
CA LEU A 25 0.13 7.36 14.23
C LEU A 25 -0.37 8.73 13.79
N TYR A 26 -1.67 8.83 13.52
CA TYR A 26 -2.29 10.05 13.02
C TYR A 26 -2.26 11.18 14.07
N LEU A 27 -2.56 10.87 15.33
CA LEU A 27 -2.47 11.84 16.44
C LEU A 27 -1.05 12.37 16.62
N LYS A 28 -0.04 11.50 16.51
CA LYS A 28 1.38 11.92 16.57
C LYS A 28 1.72 12.91 15.46
N VAL A 29 1.27 12.64 14.23
CA VAL A 29 1.49 13.53 13.09
C VAL A 29 0.83 14.89 13.31
N LEU A 30 -0.40 14.91 13.81
CA LEU A 30 -1.10 16.16 14.10
C LEU A 30 -0.45 16.93 15.25
N GLU A 31 0.08 16.23 16.26
CA GLU A 31 0.83 16.82 17.37
C GLU A 31 2.15 17.42 16.88
N ASP A 32 2.93 16.69 16.07
CA ASP A 32 4.19 17.16 15.47
C ASP A 32 3.98 18.35 14.52
N ALA A 33 2.83 18.41 13.83
CA ALA A 33 2.44 19.53 12.96
C ALA A 33 1.72 20.68 13.73
N GLU A 34 1.66 20.58 15.06
CA GLU A 34 1.07 21.55 15.98
C GLU A 34 -0.42 21.84 15.75
N TYR A 35 -1.16 20.89 15.18
CA TYR A 35 -2.63 21.00 15.10
C TYR A 35 -3.27 20.74 16.45
N ILE A 36 -2.69 19.81 17.22
CA ILE A 36 -3.17 19.42 18.53
C ILE A 36 -2.04 19.46 19.55
N LYS A 37 -2.37 19.71 20.82
CA LYS A 37 -1.44 19.64 21.97
C LYS A 37 -1.92 18.57 22.92
N PHE A 38 -1.03 17.73 23.43
CA PHE A 38 -1.36 16.92 24.59
C PHE A 38 -1.61 17.83 25.81
N CYS A 39 -2.72 17.62 26.52
CA CYS A 39 -3.12 18.41 27.69
C CYS A 39 -3.48 17.54 28.92
N GLY A 40 -3.31 16.22 28.84
CA GLY A 40 -3.56 15.31 29.96
C GLY A 40 -2.41 15.28 30.99
N LYS A 41 -2.68 14.70 32.16
CA LYS A 41 -1.65 14.44 33.19
C LYS A 41 -0.77 13.22 32.85
N SER A 42 -1.35 12.24 32.15
CA SER A 42 -0.68 10.99 31.78
C SER A 42 -1.04 10.62 30.34
N ARG A 43 -0.08 10.01 29.62
CA ARG A 43 -0.31 9.40 28.30
C ARG A 43 -0.82 7.95 28.40
N LYS A 44 -1.19 7.51 29.60
CA LYS A 44 -1.74 6.18 29.87
C LYS A 44 -2.90 6.27 30.88
N PRO A 45 -3.99 5.49 30.69
CA PRO A 45 -4.27 4.63 29.52
C PRO A 45 -4.59 5.46 28.26
N PHE A 46 -4.42 4.88 27.07
CA PHE A 46 -4.55 5.61 25.79
C PHE A 46 -5.94 6.21 25.58
N THR A 47 -6.97 5.50 26.03
CA THR A 47 -8.36 5.96 25.96
C THR A 47 -8.60 7.24 26.76
N GLU A 48 -7.82 7.50 27.80
CA GLU A 48 -7.92 8.69 28.65
C GLU A 48 -6.99 9.83 28.22
N ILE A 49 -6.23 9.64 27.14
CA ILE A 49 -5.39 10.72 26.61
C ILE A 49 -6.31 11.84 26.13
N GLN A 50 -6.01 13.05 26.61
CA GLN A 50 -6.69 14.26 26.19
C GLN A 50 -5.77 15.12 25.35
N TYR A 51 -6.32 15.60 24.24
CA TYR A 51 -5.69 16.53 23.34
C TYR A 51 -6.53 17.81 23.25
N GLN A 52 -5.86 18.94 23.09
CA GLN A 52 -6.45 20.22 22.80
C GLN A 52 -6.17 20.58 21.34
N LEU A 53 -7.20 20.92 20.58
CA LEU A 53 -7.09 21.48 19.23
C LEU A 53 -6.54 22.91 19.32
N ILE A 54 -5.36 23.14 18.74
CA ILE A 54 -4.67 24.43 18.71
C ILE A 54 -4.92 25.15 17.38
N LYS A 55 -4.76 24.44 16.24
CA LYS A 55 -5.00 24.98 14.90
C LYS A 55 -6.34 24.48 14.37
N ASN A 56 -7.31 25.39 14.31
CA ASN A 56 -8.61 25.14 13.67
C ASN A 56 -8.61 25.83 12.31
N THR A 57 -8.06 25.14 11.30
CA THR A 57 -7.76 25.72 9.99
C THR A 57 -8.96 25.81 9.05
N GLY A 58 -10.07 25.14 9.37
CA GLY A 58 -11.27 25.21 8.54
C GLY A 58 -12.17 24.00 8.68
N VAL A 59 -13.01 23.77 7.67
CA VAL A 59 -14.08 22.74 7.71
C VAL A 59 -13.49 21.37 7.47
N PHE A 60 -12.47 21.31 6.62
CA PHE A 60 -11.83 20.07 6.24
C PHE A 60 -10.71 19.73 7.20
N ALA A 61 -10.59 18.46 7.58
CA ALA A 61 -9.44 18.00 8.32
C ALA A 61 -8.20 17.93 7.39
N PRO A 62 -6.98 18.14 7.93
CA PRO A 62 -5.76 17.78 7.22
C PRO A 62 -5.82 16.32 6.74
N LYS A 63 -5.10 16.01 5.65
CA LYS A 63 -5.05 14.67 5.05
C LYS A 63 -3.61 14.18 5.04
N LEU A 64 -3.37 12.99 5.60
CA LEU A 64 -2.05 12.35 5.58
C LEU A 64 -1.92 11.42 4.38
N SER A 65 -0.91 11.66 3.53
CA SER A 65 -0.53 10.78 2.43
C SER A 65 0.97 10.52 2.48
N GLY A 66 1.37 9.28 2.79
CA GLY A 66 2.76 8.92 3.03
C GLY A 66 3.36 9.73 4.18
N ASN A 67 4.34 10.58 3.86
CA ASN A 67 5.03 11.45 4.81
C ASN A 67 4.59 12.92 4.72
N ILE A 68 3.54 13.23 3.95
CA ILE A 68 3.05 14.60 3.75
C ILE A 68 1.67 14.74 4.40
N LEU A 69 1.54 15.72 5.30
CA LEU A 69 0.27 16.17 5.83
C LEU A 69 -0.18 17.40 5.03
N TYR A 70 -1.22 17.25 4.23
CA TYR A 70 -1.79 18.33 3.44
C TYR A 70 -2.98 18.95 4.17
N ASP A 71 -2.96 20.28 4.39
CA ASP A 71 -4.13 21.01 4.87
C ASP A 71 -4.89 21.61 3.69
N PRO A 72 -6.10 21.13 3.38
CA PRO A 72 -6.89 21.64 2.26
C PRO A 72 -7.44 23.07 2.47
N ASN A 73 -7.58 23.54 3.72
CA ASN A 73 -8.07 24.89 3.99
C ASN A 73 -6.97 25.93 3.80
N LEU A 74 -5.76 25.63 4.26
CA LEU A 74 -4.59 26.50 4.11
C LEU A 74 -3.82 26.29 2.79
N LYS A 75 -4.12 25.19 2.09
CA LYS A 75 -3.39 24.74 0.89
C LYS A 75 -1.89 24.55 1.12
N ILE A 76 -1.51 24.17 2.35
CA ILE A 76 -0.11 23.92 2.73
C ILE A 76 0.16 22.43 2.86
N SER A 77 1.40 22.05 2.58
CA SER A 77 1.90 20.68 2.77
C SER A 77 3.01 20.69 3.83
N ILE A 78 2.85 19.90 4.88
CA ILE A 78 3.82 19.76 5.97
C ILE A 78 4.51 18.41 5.84
N LYS A 79 5.84 18.42 5.73
CA LYS A 79 6.64 17.19 5.71
C LYS A 79 6.76 16.65 7.13
N THR A 80 6.21 15.47 7.36
CA THR A 80 6.19 14.82 8.67
C THR A 80 7.47 14.02 8.89
N LYS A 81 7.89 13.86 10.16
CA LYS A 81 9.00 12.99 10.57
C LYS A 81 8.58 11.52 10.69
N LEU A 82 7.57 11.11 9.93
CA LEU A 82 7.12 9.73 9.91
C LEU A 82 8.22 8.84 9.32
N ASN A 83 8.92 8.15 10.20
CA ASN A 83 9.73 7.00 9.83
C ASN A 83 8.80 5.80 9.60
N ARG A 84 7.93 5.89 8.58
CA ARG A 84 7.43 4.67 7.96
C ARG A 84 8.66 4.01 7.38
N LYS A 85 9.19 3.00 8.07
CA LYS A 85 10.08 2.03 7.43
C LYS A 85 9.18 1.35 6.40
N GLU A 86 9.09 1.91 5.20
CA GLU A 86 8.54 1.20 4.06
C GLU A 86 9.37 -0.07 3.99
N LYS A 87 8.81 -1.19 4.45
CA LYS A 87 9.45 -2.47 4.27
C LYS A 87 9.20 -2.80 2.82
N ILE A 88 10.14 -2.38 1.97
CA ILE A 88 10.22 -2.78 0.59
C ILE A 88 10.50 -4.29 0.62
N VAL A 89 9.44 -5.10 0.53
CA VAL A 89 9.54 -6.56 0.57
C VAL A 89 9.69 -7.07 -0.85
N TYR A 90 10.81 -7.74 -1.10
CA TYR A 90 11.05 -8.44 -2.36
C TYR A 90 9.93 -9.48 -2.58
N PRO A 91 9.13 -9.35 -3.65
CA PRO A 91 7.98 -10.21 -3.87
C PRO A 91 8.44 -11.57 -4.43
N LYS A 92 8.90 -12.46 -3.55
CA LYS A 92 9.39 -13.81 -3.92
C LYS A 92 8.41 -14.56 -4.83
N THR A 93 7.11 -14.48 -4.54
CA THR A 93 6.07 -15.11 -5.36
C THR A 93 6.01 -14.55 -6.78
N LEU A 94 6.17 -13.23 -6.96
CA LEU A 94 6.19 -12.63 -8.29
C LEU A 94 7.42 -13.09 -9.07
N MET A 95 8.61 -13.12 -8.44
CA MET A 95 9.81 -13.61 -9.11
C MET A 95 9.66 -15.05 -9.57
N ASN A 96 9.08 -15.91 -8.73
CA ASN A 96 8.80 -17.30 -9.09
C ASN A 96 7.84 -17.40 -10.28
N ILE A 97 6.79 -16.57 -10.31
CA ILE A 97 5.84 -16.50 -11.43
C ILE A 97 6.56 -16.08 -12.72
N LEU A 98 7.39 -15.04 -12.67
CA LEU A 98 8.14 -14.59 -13.83
C LEU A 98 9.14 -15.65 -14.32
N ASN A 99 9.78 -16.37 -13.40
CA ASN A 99 10.67 -17.48 -13.74
C ASN A 99 9.94 -18.67 -14.36
N ALA A 100 8.68 -18.88 -13.99
CA ALA A 100 7.82 -19.91 -14.57
C ALA A 100 7.38 -19.59 -16.01
N ILE A 101 7.38 -18.32 -16.42
CA ILE A 101 7.07 -17.88 -17.78
C ILE A 101 8.37 -17.92 -18.62
N ASP A 102 8.68 -19.11 -19.11
CA ASP A 102 9.85 -19.43 -19.94
C ASP A 102 9.49 -19.60 -21.43
N THR A 103 8.23 -19.90 -21.74
CA THR A 103 7.72 -20.07 -23.09
C THR A 103 6.65 -19.03 -23.44
N PRO A 104 6.49 -18.68 -24.74
CA PRO A 104 5.54 -17.66 -25.16
C PRO A 104 4.08 -18.09 -24.99
N MET A 105 3.82 -19.39 -24.82
CA MET A 105 2.48 -19.92 -24.61
C MET A 105 2.46 -20.85 -23.40
N LEU A 106 1.64 -20.52 -22.41
CA LEU A 106 1.47 -21.31 -21.18
C LEU A 106 0.03 -21.25 -20.68
N SER A 107 -0.42 -22.34 -20.04
CA SER A 107 -1.68 -22.30 -19.30
C SER A 107 -1.48 -21.74 -17.90
N PHE A 108 -2.56 -21.19 -17.33
CA PHE A 108 -2.55 -20.67 -15.96
C PHE A 108 -2.08 -21.71 -14.93
N ASP A 109 -2.52 -22.96 -15.11
CA ASP A 109 -2.17 -24.06 -14.21
C ASP A 109 -0.69 -24.45 -14.32
N ASP A 110 -0.12 -24.40 -15.53
CA ASP A 110 1.29 -24.75 -15.74
C ASP A 110 2.20 -23.70 -15.08
N ILE A 111 1.82 -22.42 -15.15
CA ILE A 111 2.51 -21.35 -14.42
C ILE A 111 2.42 -21.60 -12.92
N CYS A 112 1.24 -21.92 -12.38
CA CYS A 112 1.08 -22.23 -10.96
C CYS A 112 1.95 -23.41 -10.51
N LYS A 113 2.02 -24.48 -11.31
CA LYS A 113 2.89 -25.64 -11.05
C LYS A 113 4.36 -25.26 -11.07
N LYS A 114 4.83 -24.61 -12.14
CA LYS A 114 6.24 -24.19 -12.29
C LYS A 114 6.66 -23.18 -11.22
N ALA A 115 5.79 -22.24 -10.86
CA ALA A 115 6.06 -21.21 -9.86
C ALA A 115 5.91 -21.71 -8.41
N ASN A 116 5.44 -22.95 -8.21
CA ASN A 116 5.07 -23.52 -6.92
C ASN A 116 4.16 -22.57 -6.11
N CYS A 117 3.08 -22.09 -6.74
CA CYS A 117 2.13 -21.18 -6.11
C CYS A 117 0.68 -21.64 -6.32
N ALA A 118 -0.16 -21.43 -5.31
CA ALA A 118 -1.60 -21.63 -5.42
C ALA A 118 -2.24 -20.68 -6.44
N ASN A 119 -3.38 -21.06 -7.02
CA ASN A 119 -4.13 -20.24 -7.98
C ASN A 119 -4.42 -18.81 -7.47
N GLY A 120 -4.73 -18.66 -6.18
CA GLY A 120 -4.93 -17.36 -5.56
C GLY A 120 -3.66 -16.48 -5.54
N GLY A 121 -2.49 -17.10 -5.49
CA GLY A 121 -1.19 -16.41 -5.59
C GLY A 121 -0.99 -15.79 -6.96
N LEU A 122 -1.22 -16.54 -8.04
CA LEU A 122 -1.11 -16.02 -9.41
C LEU A 122 -2.19 -14.97 -9.71
N ARG A 123 -3.44 -15.18 -9.27
CA ARG A 123 -4.54 -14.21 -9.46
C ARG A 123 -4.24 -12.83 -8.86
N LYS A 124 -3.57 -12.77 -7.70
CA LYS A 124 -3.16 -11.49 -7.07
C LYS A 124 -2.22 -10.66 -7.95
N TRP A 125 -1.43 -11.31 -8.79
CA TRP A 125 -0.47 -10.65 -9.68
C TRP A 125 -0.99 -10.48 -11.10
N TRP A 126 -2.07 -11.15 -11.48
CA TRP A 126 -2.55 -11.23 -12.86
C TRP A 126 -2.79 -9.86 -13.52
N ASN A 127 -3.55 -8.98 -12.85
CA ASN A 127 -3.79 -7.62 -13.36
C ASN A 127 -2.49 -6.82 -13.52
N ARG A 128 -1.49 -7.06 -12.66
CA ARG A 128 -0.18 -6.40 -12.78
C ARG A 128 0.59 -6.95 -13.98
N LEU A 129 0.57 -8.26 -14.23
CA LEU A 129 1.20 -8.87 -15.41
C LEU A 129 0.60 -8.32 -16.71
N ILE A 130 -0.72 -8.11 -16.76
CA ILE A 130 -1.38 -7.44 -17.89
C ILE A 130 -0.86 -6.00 -18.03
N ASN A 131 -0.85 -5.22 -16.94
CA ASN A 131 -0.37 -3.84 -16.97
C ASN A 131 1.11 -3.72 -17.38
N PHE A 132 1.95 -4.70 -17.03
CA PHE A 132 3.34 -4.73 -17.46
C PHE A 132 3.52 -5.13 -18.94
N GLY A 133 2.43 -5.43 -19.65
CA GLY A 133 2.45 -5.91 -21.03
C GLY A 133 3.08 -7.30 -21.15
N ILE A 134 3.05 -8.10 -20.08
CA ILE A 134 3.57 -9.47 -20.08
C ILE A 134 2.54 -10.42 -20.70
N VAL A 135 1.26 -10.27 -20.35
CA VAL A 135 0.17 -11.02 -20.97
C VAL A 135 -0.28 -10.25 -22.20
N LYS A 136 -0.13 -10.83 -23.40
CA LYS A 136 -0.54 -10.19 -24.66
C LYS A 136 -1.98 -10.53 -25.02
N ASP A 137 -2.26 -11.81 -25.09
CA ASP A 137 -3.55 -12.33 -25.55
C ASP A 137 -3.79 -13.73 -24.97
N TYR A 138 -4.91 -14.35 -25.32
CA TYR A 138 -5.23 -15.72 -24.96
C TYR A 138 -5.95 -16.44 -26.10
N VAL A 139 -5.68 -17.73 -26.23
CA VAL A 139 -6.42 -18.61 -27.13
C VAL A 139 -7.63 -19.17 -26.36
N PRO A 140 -8.88 -18.83 -26.75
CA PRO A 140 -10.07 -19.31 -26.07
C PRO A 140 -10.28 -20.82 -26.32
N LYS A 141 -11.04 -21.45 -25.42
CA LYS A 141 -11.32 -22.89 -25.48
C LYS A 141 -12.04 -23.27 -26.77
N VAL A 142 -11.58 -24.35 -27.41
CA VAL A 142 -12.29 -24.97 -28.54
C VAL A 142 -13.19 -26.11 -28.05
N LYS A 143 -12.85 -26.78 -26.94
CA LYS A 143 -13.67 -27.84 -26.32
C LYS A 143 -13.84 -27.73 -24.80
N LYS A 144 -14.93 -28.34 -24.31
CA LYS A 144 -15.29 -28.39 -22.88
C LYS A 144 -14.29 -29.28 -22.13
N GLY A 145 -13.45 -28.67 -21.30
CA GLY A 145 -12.42 -29.36 -20.49
C GLY A 145 -10.99 -28.91 -20.77
N GLU A 146 -10.75 -28.22 -21.88
CA GLU A 146 -9.43 -27.69 -22.23
C GLU A 146 -9.08 -26.45 -21.39
N LYS A 147 -7.77 -26.29 -21.14
CA LYS A 147 -7.21 -25.17 -20.38
C LYS A 147 -6.98 -23.98 -21.31
N TRP A 148 -7.22 -22.78 -20.81
CA TRP A 148 -6.89 -21.54 -21.53
C TRP A 148 -5.36 -21.46 -21.67
N ILE A 149 -4.90 -21.15 -22.89
CA ILE A 149 -3.49 -20.90 -23.17
C ILE A 149 -3.32 -19.40 -23.37
N TYR A 150 -2.41 -18.81 -22.62
CA TYR A 150 -2.12 -17.38 -22.67
C TYR A 150 -0.84 -17.15 -23.46
N GLU A 151 -0.82 -16.08 -24.26
CA GLU A 151 0.36 -15.61 -24.96
C GLU A 151 1.13 -14.59 -24.09
N PHE A 152 2.44 -14.80 -23.97
CA PHE A 152 3.33 -14.02 -23.13
C PHE A 152 4.41 -13.29 -23.93
N ASN A 153 4.69 -12.05 -23.54
CA ASN A 153 5.83 -11.29 -24.01
C ASN A 153 7.07 -11.59 -23.14
N LEU A 154 7.94 -12.48 -23.60
CA LEU A 154 9.16 -12.88 -22.88
C LEU A 154 10.16 -11.73 -22.69
N GLU A 155 10.20 -10.77 -23.60
CA GLU A 155 11.05 -9.58 -23.46
C GLU A 155 10.61 -8.74 -22.26
N ASN A 156 9.30 -8.51 -22.12
CA ASN A 156 8.74 -7.82 -20.95
C ASN A 156 8.92 -8.62 -19.65
N VAL A 157 8.85 -9.96 -19.71
CA VAL A 157 9.15 -10.81 -18.54
C VAL A 157 10.58 -10.58 -18.06
N ASN A 158 11.56 -10.60 -18.97
CA ASN A 158 12.97 -10.38 -18.64
C ASN A 158 13.22 -8.96 -18.14
N ARG A 159 12.63 -7.96 -18.79
CA ARG A 159 12.67 -6.56 -18.34
C ARG A 159 12.18 -6.41 -16.90
N VAL A 160 11.02 -6.99 -16.56
CA VAL A 160 10.47 -6.92 -15.20
C VAL A 160 11.32 -7.70 -14.19
N LYS A 161 11.92 -8.84 -14.57
CA LYS A 161 12.88 -9.58 -13.72
C LYS A 161 14.10 -8.72 -13.39
N GLU A 162 14.71 -8.11 -14.40
CA GLU A 162 15.89 -7.24 -14.19
C GLU A 162 15.55 -6.05 -13.31
N GLU A 163 14.42 -5.39 -13.56
CA GLU A 163 13.99 -4.27 -12.73
C GLU A 163 13.73 -4.70 -11.29
N LEU A 164 13.13 -5.87 -11.05
CA LEU A 164 12.99 -6.44 -9.71
C LEU A 164 14.34 -6.69 -9.03
N LEU A 165 15.35 -7.19 -9.76
CA LEU A 165 16.69 -7.41 -9.21
C LEU A 165 17.42 -6.09 -8.91
N LYS A 166 17.19 -5.03 -9.71
CA LYS A 166 17.74 -3.68 -9.51
C LYS A 166 17.05 -2.88 -8.40
N GLY A 167 16.08 -3.46 -7.68
CA GLY A 167 15.34 -2.80 -6.61
C GLY A 167 14.00 -2.17 -7.03
N GLY A 168 13.56 -2.38 -8.28
CA GLY A 168 12.30 -1.93 -8.91
C GLY A 168 11.96 -0.46 -8.71
N TYR A 169 12.98 0.37 -8.52
CA TYR A 169 12.85 1.79 -8.26
C TYR A 169 13.60 2.57 -9.34
N THR A 170 13.21 2.41 -10.60
CA THR A 170 13.45 3.50 -11.54
C THR A 170 12.40 4.57 -11.23
N ARG A 171 12.85 5.63 -10.54
CA ARG A 171 12.08 6.84 -10.18
C ARG A 171 11.34 7.47 -11.37
N THR A 172 11.77 7.10 -12.58
CA THR A 172 11.30 7.49 -13.90
C THR A 172 10.13 6.65 -14.42
N ASN A 173 9.78 5.49 -13.86
CA ASN A 173 8.69 4.65 -14.38
C ASN A 173 7.62 4.33 -13.31
N PRO A 174 6.53 5.13 -13.24
CA PRO A 174 5.49 5.03 -12.20
C PRO A 174 4.83 3.65 -12.09
N GLU A 175 4.73 2.90 -13.20
CA GLU A 175 4.07 1.59 -13.21
C GLU A 175 4.88 0.51 -12.48
N LEU A 176 6.21 0.61 -12.52
CA LEU A 176 7.13 -0.33 -11.87
C LEU A 176 7.21 -0.11 -10.34
N LYS A 177 6.78 1.06 -9.85
CA LYS A 177 6.68 1.37 -8.41
C LYS A 177 5.80 0.36 -7.65
N HIS A 178 4.84 -0.25 -8.33
CA HIS A 178 3.93 -1.25 -7.77
C HIS A 178 4.47 -2.68 -7.73
N LEU A 179 5.67 -2.93 -8.30
CA LEU A 179 6.32 -4.24 -8.26
C LEU A 179 6.65 -4.66 -6.83
N TRP A 180 6.96 -3.70 -5.95
CA TRP A 180 7.26 -3.95 -4.56
C TRP A 180 6.01 -3.73 -3.71
N ILE A 181 5.72 -4.68 -2.82
CA ILE A 181 4.62 -4.54 -1.87
C ILE A 181 5.06 -3.51 -0.83
N GLN A 182 4.52 -2.30 -0.93
CA GLN A 182 4.54 -1.35 0.18
C GLN A 182 3.61 -1.91 1.26
N GLN A 183 4.17 -2.67 2.20
CA GLN A 183 3.44 -2.95 3.44
C GLN A 183 3.52 -1.69 4.29
N GLU A 184 2.36 -1.14 4.65
CA GLU A 184 2.31 -0.29 5.84
C GLU A 184 2.88 -1.14 6.98
N SER A 185 3.84 -0.60 7.74
CA SER A 185 4.36 -1.29 8.90
C SER A 185 3.25 -1.41 9.95
N THR A 186 2.44 -2.46 9.86
CA THR A 186 1.65 -2.96 10.98
C THR A 186 2.59 -3.79 11.82
N ASN A 187 3.41 -3.13 12.63
CA ASN A 187 4.22 -3.71 13.70
C ASN A 187 4.68 -2.54 14.57
N SER A 188 4.56 -2.50 15.89
CA SER A 188 3.95 -3.34 16.94
C SER A 188 3.84 -2.42 18.16
#